data_AF-A0ABD3ARB4-F1
#
_entry.id   AF-A0ABD3ARB4-F1
#
_cell.length_a   1.000
_cell.length_b   1.000
_cell.length_c   1.000
_cell.angle_alpha   90.00
_cell.angle_beta   90.00
_cell.angle_gamma   90.00
#
_symmetry.space_group_name_H-M   'P 1'
#
loop_
_entity.id
_entity.type
_entity.pdbx_description
1 polymer ?
#
loop_
_entity_poly.entity_id
_entity_poly.type
_entity_poly.pdbx_seq_one_letter_code
_entity_poly.pdbx_strand_id
1 'polypeptide(L)'
;MGTRKLIKEELWRRIGNGRNTKIWEDKWITLAEDGKIYTVRPPECRLDNVSELKENFRWKKDRLNEIFCPEDVDRILQIPISLGGRGDRSF
;
A
#
# COMPACT_ATOMS: atom_id res chain seq x y z
N MET A 1 29.38 2.39 22.02
CA MET A 1 28.77 3.12 20.88
C MET A 1 27.74 2.20 20.24
N GLY A 2 26.53 2.72 20.04
CA GLY A 2 25.29 1.93 19.92
C GLY A 2 25.20 1.02 18.71
N THR A 3 24.84 -0.22 18.98
CA THR A 3 24.49 -1.30 18.06
C THR A 3 23.44 -0.82 17.07
N ARG A 4 23.80 -0.70 15.79
CA ARG A 4 22.84 -0.61 14.68
C ARG A 4 22.15 -1.97 14.54
N LYS A 5 21.26 -2.30 15.49
CA LYS A 5 20.16 -3.22 15.24
C LYS A 5 19.28 -2.53 14.20
N LEU A 6 19.68 -2.62 12.94
CA LEU A 6 18.82 -2.32 11.82
C LEU A 6 17.79 -3.46 11.78
N ILE A 7 16.82 -3.30 12.68
CA ILE A 7 15.40 -3.62 12.51
C ILE A 7 15.14 -4.64 11.40
N LYS A 8 15.08 -5.92 11.81
CA LYS A 8 14.40 -7.00 11.08
C LYS A 8 12.90 -6.74 10.83
N GLU A 9 12.42 -5.51 11.02
CA GLU A 9 11.11 -5.02 10.62
C GLU A 9 11.11 -4.46 9.17
N GLU A 10 12.24 -4.56 8.45
CA GLU A 10 12.43 -4.05 7.08
C GLU A 10 11.82 -4.94 5.97
N LEU A 11 11.01 -5.94 6.31
CA LEU A 11 10.39 -6.84 5.32
C LEU A 11 8.90 -6.58 5.07
N TRP A 12 8.28 -5.70 5.85
CA TRP A 12 6.92 -5.25 5.58
C TRP A 12 7.00 -3.83 5.03
N ARG A 13 6.90 -3.67 3.69
CA ARG A 13 6.68 -2.36 3.07
C ARG A 13 5.42 -1.74 3.68
N ARG A 14 5.58 -0.92 4.72
CA ARG A 14 4.49 -0.12 5.28
C ARG A 14 4.15 0.97 4.28
N ILE A 15 2.90 1.09 3.90
CA ILE A 15 2.47 2.20 3.04
C ILE A 15 2.49 3.46 3.90
N GLY A 16 3.52 4.28 3.67
CA GLY A 16 3.68 5.61 4.26
C GLY A 16 2.60 6.54 3.74
N ASN A 17 2.97 7.47 2.86
CA ASN A 17 1.96 8.36 2.27
C ASN A 17 1.21 7.71 1.09
N GLY A 18 1.83 6.76 0.39
CA GLY A 18 1.26 6.09 -0.78
C GLY A 18 1.16 6.97 -2.03
N ARG A 19 1.73 8.18 -1.98
CA ARG A 19 1.54 9.25 -2.98
C ARG A 19 2.48 9.12 -4.16
N ASN A 20 3.62 8.47 -3.94
CA ASN A 20 4.59 8.11 -4.97
C ASN A 20 4.51 6.62 -5.33
N THR A 21 3.58 5.88 -4.74
CA THR A 21 3.40 4.44 -5.00
C THR A 21 2.23 4.29 -5.94
N LYS A 22 2.49 3.77 -7.14
CA LYS A 22 1.43 3.53 -8.11
C LYS A 22 0.71 2.23 -7.80
N ILE A 23 -0.60 2.25 -7.91
CA ILE A 23 -1.44 1.10 -7.52
C ILE A 23 -1.11 -0.15 -8.38
N TRP A 24 -0.97 0.03 -9.70
CA TRP A 24 -0.73 -1.07 -10.65
C TRP A 24 0.72 -1.23 -11.11
N GLU A 25 1.49 -0.13 -11.13
CA GLU A 25 2.89 -0.16 -11.62
C GLU A 25 3.87 -0.60 -10.52
N ASP A 26 3.65 -0.20 -9.26
CA ASP A 26 4.55 -0.55 -8.16
C ASP A 26 4.18 -1.89 -7.50
N LYS A 27 5.21 -2.59 -7.01
CA LYS A 27 5.07 -3.82 -6.23
C LYS A 27 4.84 -3.53 -4.74
N TRP A 28 3.66 -3.02 -4.38
CA TRP A 28 3.38 -2.56 -3.01
C TRP A 28 2.56 -3.54 -2.16
N ILE A 29 2.08 -4.65 -2.74
CA ILE A 29 1.33 -5.69 -2.03
C ILE A 29 2.29 -6.75 -1.49
N THR A 30 2.72 -6.63 -0.23
CA THR A 30 3.70 -7.57 0.35
C THR A 30 3.17 -8.99 0.58
N LEU A 31 1.85 -9.16 0.56
CA LEU A 31 1.17 -10.45 0.74
C LEU A 31 1.00 -11.24 -0.57
N ALA A 32 1.22 -10.60 -1.72
CA ALA A 32 1.16 -11.27 -3.01
C ALA A 32 2.56 -11.72 -3.42
N GLU A 33 2.69 -12.92 -3.97
CA GLU A 33 3.98 -13.45 -4.45
C GLU A 33 4.60 -12.56 -5.54
N ASP A 34 3.79 -11.96 -6.42
CA ASP A 34 4.29 -11.00 -7.43
C ASP A 34 4.50 -9.58 -6.87
N GLY A 35 4.01 -9.30 -5.65
CA GLY A 35 4.05 -7.96 -5.08
C GLY A 35 3.03 -6.99 -5.69
N LYS A 36 2.24 -7.43 -6.67
CA LYS A 36 1.26 -6.63 -7.40
C LYS A 36 -0.15 -7.11 -7.14
N ILE A 37 -1.09 -6.21 -7.36
CA ILE A 37 -2.51 -6.53 -7.50
C ILE A 37 -2.75 -7.28 -8.81
N TYR A 38 -3.58 -8.30 -8.75
CA TYR A 38 -4.00 -9.05 -9.94
C TYR A 38 -5.14 -8.34 -10.67
N THR A 39 -5.93 -7.55 -9.95
CA THR A 39 -7.06 -6.85 -10.54
C THR A 39 -6.61 -5.82 -11.58
N VAL A 40 -7.17 -5.91 -12.78
CA VAL A 40 -6.93 -4.97 -13.89
C VAL A 40 -7.53 -3.60 -13.56
N ARG A 41 -6.82 -2.53 -13.91
CA ARG A 41 -7.28 -1.14 -13.71
C ARG A 41 -8.61 -0.92 -14.46
N PRO A 42 -9.72 -0.59 -13.76
CA PRO A 42 -10.96 -0.24 -14.42
C PRO A 42 -10.78 1.03 -15.27
N PRO A 43 -11.41 1.15 -16.45
CA PRO A 43 -11.31 2.34 -17.28
C PRO A 43 -11.90 3.59 -16.61
N GLU A 44 -12.88 3.42 -15.71
CA GLU A 44 -13.49 4.51 -14.93
C GLU A 44 -12.65 4.89 -13.70
N CYS A 45 -11.58 4.14 -13.40
CA CYS A 45 -10.76 4.33 -12.23
C CYS A 45 -9.70 5.40 -12.43
N ARG A 46 -9.96 6.59 -11.88
CA ARG A 46 -9.03 7.74 -11.90
C ARG A 46 -7.92 7.67 -10.84
N LEU A 47 -7.82 6.57 -10.12
CA LEU A 47 -6.81 6.39 -9.10
C LEU A 47 -5.49 6.05 -9.77
N ASP A 48 -4.43 6.75 -9.39
CA ASP A 48 -3.08 6.44 -9.84
C ASP A 48 -2.22 5.94 -8.67
N ASN A 49 -2.42 6.53 -7.49
CA ASN A 49 -1.60 6.33 -6.32
C ASN A 49 -2.35 5.66 -5.18
N VAL A 50 -1.63 4.85 -4.39
CA VAL A 50 -2.16 4.15 -3.22
C VAL A 50 -2.73 5.12 -2.18
N SER A 51 -2.26 6.38 -2.15
CA SER A 51 -2.85 7.44 -1.34
C SER A 51 -4.36 7.57 -1.52
N GLU A 52 -4.87 7.41 -2.73
CA GLU A 52 -6.29 7.60 -3.03
C GLU A 52 -7.15 6.42 -2.55
N LEU A 53 -6.54 5.26 -2.30
CA LEU A 53 -7.18 4.07 -1.74
C LEU A 53 -7.33 4.12 -0.22
N LYS A 54 -6.67 5.08 0.43
CA LYS A 54 -6.73 5.29 1.88
C LYS A 54 -7.18 6.70 2.22
N GLU A 55 -7.72 6.88 3.41
CA GLU A 55 -8.07 8.19 3.96
C GLU A 55 -7.92 8.14 5.47
N ASN A 56 -7.36 9.20 6.05
CA ASN A 56 -7.14 9.29 7.50
C ASN A 56 -6.46 8.04 8.09
N PHE A 57 -5.45 7.52 7.39
CA PHE A 57 -4.69 6.33 7.79
C PHE A 57 -5.48 5.02 7.82
N ARG A 58 -6.62 4.97 7.13
CA ARG A 58 -7.44 3.76 6.97
C ARG A 58 -7.70 3.48 5.50
N TRP A 59 -7.73 2.20 5.16
CA TRP A 59 -8.12 1.75 3.83
C TRP A 59 -9.62 1.97 3.60
N LYS A 60 -9.99 2.50 2.43
CA LYS A 60 -11.39 2.66 2.03
C LYS A 60 -11.93 1.33 1.51
N LYS A 61 -12.41 0.46 2.40
CA LYS A 61 -12.90 -0.87 2.02
C LYS A 61 -13.96 -0.85 0.92
N ASP A 62 -14.89 0.11 0.95
CA ASP A 62 -15.87 0.31 -0.14
C ASP A 62 -15.19 0.52 -1.49
N ARG A 63 -14.33 1.54 -1.59
CA ARG A 63 -13.54 1.81 -2.80
C ARG A 63 -12.73 0.59 -3.23
N LEU A 64 -12.10 -0.09 -2.27
CA LEU A 64 -11.33 -1.27 -2.58
C LEU A 64 -12.20 -2.37 -3.19
N ASN A 65 -13.40 -2.63 -2.68
CA ASN A 65 -14.31 -3.65 -3.23
C ASN A 65 -14.91 -3.25 -4.58
N GLU A 66 -15.07 -1.95 -4.85
CA GLU A 66 -15.51 -1.47 -6.17
C GLU A 66 -14.45 -1.67 -7.26
N ILE A 67 -13.17 -1.71 -6.88
CA ILE A 67 -12.04 -1.60 -7.80
C ILE A 67 -11.25 -2.90 -7.90
N PHE A 68 -11.08 -3.59 -6.78
CA PHE A 68 -10.29 -4.81 -6.64
C PHE A 68 -11.19 -6.00 -6.34
N CYS A 69 -10.75 -7.19 -6.76
CA CYS A 69 -11.35 -8.45 -6.35
C CYS A 69 -11.18 -8.65 -4.84
N PRO A 70 -12.10 -9.40 -4.17
CA PRO A 70 -12.08 -9.58 -2.73
C PRO A 70 -10.76 -10.14 -2.18
N GLU A 71 -10.03 -10.93 -2.96
CA GLU A 71 -8.71 -11.44 -2.60
C GLU A 71 -7.64 -10.33 -2.54
N ASP A 72 -7.60 -9.44 -3.53
CA ASP A 72 -6.71 -8.28 -3.51
C ASP A 72 -7.13 -7.28 -2.43
N VAL A 73 -8.44 -7.10 -2.20
CA VAL A 73 -8.95 -6.27 -1.10
C VAL A 73 -8.46 -6.78 0.24
N ASP A 74 -8.56 -8.09 0.51
CA ASP A 74 -8.10 -8.68 1.77
C ASP A 74 -6.60 -8.44 1.96
N ARG A 75 -5.80 -8.71 0.91
CA ARG A 75 -4.36 -8.42 0.91
C ARG A 75 -4.06 -6.97 1.23
N ILE A 76 -4.78 -6.02 0.61
CA ILE A 76 -4.59 -4.57 0.85
C ILE A 76 -4.97 -4.21 2.29
N LEU A 77 -6.09 -4.71 2.78
CA LEU A 77 -6.58 -4.46 4.14
C LEU A 77 -5.60 -4.94 5.21
N GLN A 78 -4.87 -6.03 4.92
CA GLN A 78 -3.83 -6.55 5.81
C GLN A 78 -2.55 -5.70 5.80
N ILE A 79 -2.35 -4.82 4.82
CA ILE A 79 -1.17 -3.95 4.79
C ILE A 79 -1.32 -2.85 5.85
N PRO A 80 -0.40 -2.77 6.83
CA PRO A 80 -0.46 -1.71 7.83
C PRO A 80 -0.16 -0.35 7.20
N ILE A 81 -1.07 0.62 7.37
CA ILE A 81 -0.83 2.01 7.01
C ILE A 81 -0.01 2.66 8.12
N SER A 82 1.08 3.31 7.76
CA SER A 82 1.89 4.06 8.73
C SER A 82 1.08 5.23 9.29
N LEU A 83 0.65 5.12 10.55
CA LEU A 83 -0.01 6.20 11.32
C LEU A 83 0.92 7.39 11.59
N GLY A 84 2.23 7.20 11.42
CA GLY A 84 3.22 8.25 11.58
C GLY A 84 3.24 9.14 10.35
N GLY A 85 2.70 10.35 10.46
CA GLY A 85 2.96 11.49 9.56
C GLY A 85 4.44 11.94 9.56
N ARG A 86 5.39 11.01 9.59
CA ARG A 86 6.77 11.29 9.23
C ARG A 86 6.83 11.18 7.72
N GLY A 87 6.96 12.35 7.09
CA GLY A 87 7.15 12.49 5.66
C GLY A 87 8.09 11.44 5.11
N ASP A 88 7.73 10.94 3.93
CA ASP A 88 8.53 10.05 3.11
C ASP A 88 10.00 10.43 3.24
N ARG A 89 10.78 9.57 3.91
CA ARG A 89 12.22 9.79 4.04
C ARG A 89 12.81 9.36 2.71
N SER A 90 12.80 10.28 1.76
CA SER A 90 13.54 10.18 0.52
C SER A 90 15.01 9.93 0.89
N PHE A 91 15.50 8.75 0.53
CA PHE A 91 16.93 8.47 0.41
C PHE A 91 17.30 8.56 -1.07
#